data_AF-A0A6C0H8M1-F1
#
_entry.id   AF-A0A6C0H8M1-F1
#
_cell.length_a   1.000
_cell.length_b   1.000
_cell.length_c   1.000
_cell.angle_alpha   90.00
_cell.angle_beta   90.00
_cell.angle_gamma   90.00
#
_symmetry.space_group_name_H-M   'P 1'
#
loop_
_entity.id
_entity.type
_entity.pdbx_description
1 polymer ?
#
loop_
_entity_poly.entity_id
_entity_poly.type
_entity_poly.pdbx_seq_one_letter_code
_entity_poly.pdbx_strand_id
1 'polypeptide(L)'
;MLFCPECLNYLDFMRTINTDIDDKIILKKPVDLFKIIDSNENIQLYKLGFMKKDLLDNKKYLKYSEEIKNNIENMSYENINTIVSIEYKCNNCNYVKPINETILLYYENNNNELIKINTIEESKLIFMNPILPHTHDYTCKNIECITHTNNILKDAVFYKLRNSYKVNYICGNCFFNW
;
A
#
# COMPACT_ATOMS: atom_id res chain seq x y z
N MET A 1 -15.22 -1.10 -4.42
CA MET A 1 -16.16 -0.44 -5.36
C MET A 1 -16.59 0.82 -4.67
N LEU A 2 -16.24 1.98 -5.22
CA LEU A 2 -16.32 3.28 -4.54
C LEU A 2 -17.76 3.71 -4.22
N PHE A 3 -18.73 3.10 -4.87
CA PHE A 3 -20.12 3.47 -4.78
C PHE A 3 -21.00 2.23 -4.60
N CYS A 4 -22.07 2.36 -3.84
CA CYS A 4 -22.99 1.25 -3.61
C CYS A 4 -23.82 0.96 -4.89
N PRO A 5 -23.69 -0.23 -5.50
CA PRO A 5 -24.40 -0.56 -6.73
C PRO A 5 -25.93 -0.61 -6.51
N GLU A 6 -26.36 -0.98 -5.30
CA GLU A 6 -27.77 -1.10 -4.91
C GLU A 6 -28.42 0.25 -4.54
N CYS A 7 -27.65 1.34 -4.47
CA CYS A 7 -28.14 2.66 -4.06
C CYS A 7 -27.81 3.75 -5.07
N LEU A 8 -27.89 3.44 -6.38
CA LEU A 8 -27.63 4.41 -7.45
C LEU A 8 -26.24 5.07 -7.35
N ASN A 9 -25.23 4.33 -6.91
CA ASN A 9 -23.89 4.84 -6.67
C ASN A 9 -23.79 5.92 -5.58
N TYR A 10 -24.56 5.83 -4.51
CA TYR A 10 -24.37 6.66 -3.32
C TYR A 10 -23.02 6.36 -2.64
N LEU A 11 -22.31 7.43 -2.27
CA LEU A 11 -21.01 7.40 -1.61
C LEU A 11 -21.21 7.42 -0.09
N ASP A 12 -21.04 6.27 0.57
CA ASP A 12 -21.09 6.19 2.03
C ASP A 12 -20.01 5.23 2.52
N PHE A 13 -19.20 5.68 3.48
CA PHE A 13 -18.05 4.93 3.98
C PHE A 13 -18.10 4.83 5.51
N MET A 14 -18.13 3.61 6.02
CA MET A 14 -17.82 3.31 7.41
C MET A 14 -16.82 2.16 7.47
N ARG A 15 -15.75 2.33 8.25
CA ARG A 15 -14.81 1.24 8.55
C ARG A 15 -15.45 0.35 9.61
N THR A 16 -15.99 -0.78 9.22
CA THR A 16 -16.43 -1.83 10.15
C THR A 16 -15.33 -2.87 10.32
N ILE A 17 -14.98 -3.14 11.58
CA ILE A 17 -14.11 -4.26 11.97
C ILE A 17 -15.07 -5.34 12.44
N ASN A 18 -15.20 -6.44 11.70
CA ASN A 18 -15.86 -7.63 12.23
C ASN A 18 -14.97 -8.22 13.32
N THR A 19 -15.25 -7.89 14.57
CA THR A 19 -14.75 -8.63 15.71
C THR A 19 -15.75 -9.73 16.00
N ASP A 20 -15.72 -10.81 15.22
CA ASP A 20 -16.23 -12.07 15.73
C ASP A 20 -15.28 -12.46 16.87
N ILE A 21 -15.69 -12.17 18.11
CA ILE A 21 -15.00 -12.58 19.32
C ILE A 21 -15.22 -14.09 19.40
N ASP A 22 -14.29 -14.85 18.83
CA ASP A 22 -14.30 -16.30 18.94
C ASP A 22 -13.67 -16.67 20.29
N ASP A 23 -14.50 -17.04 21.26
CA ASP A 23 -14.11 -17.33 22.65
C ASP A 23 -13.23 -18.59 22.81
N LYS A 24 -12.86 -19.25 21.72
CA LYS A 24 -12.03 -20.47 21.75
C LYS A 24 -10.58 -20.18 22.10
N ILE A 25 -9.98 -21.05 22.92
CA ILE A 25 -8.61 -20.92 23.38
C ILE A 25 -7.62 -21.28 22.26
N ILE A 26 -6.69 -20.38 21.96
CA ILE A 26 -5.69 -20.55 20.89
C ILE A 26 -4.50 -21.39 21.40
N LEU A 27 -4.22 -22.49 20.71
CA LEU A 27 -3.04 -23.33 20.93
C LEU A 27 -1.88 -22.84 20.06
N LYS A 28 -0.84 -22.29 20.70
CA LYS A 28 0.31 -21.69 19.99
C LYS A 28 1.30 -22.71 19.45
N LYS A 29 1.31 -23.95 19.96
CA LYS A 29 2.27 -24.99 19.57
C LYS A 29 1.59 -26.35 19.38
N PRO A 30 2.08 -27.21 18.46
CA PRO A 30 1.58 -28.57 18.31
C PRO A 30 1.69 -29.41 19.59
N VAL A 31 2.68 -29.12 20.44
CA VAL A 31 2.89 -29.82 21.73
C VAL A 31 1.68 -29.67 22.65
N ASP A 32 1.04 -28.50 22.65
CA ASP A 32 -0.08 -28.23 23.54
C ASP A 32 -1.37 -28.90 23.03
N LEU A 33 -1.50 -29.06 21.70
CA LEU A 33 -2.56 -29.90 21.12
C LEU A 33 -2.44 -31.36 21.56
N PHE A 34 -1.24 -31.94 21.54
CA PHE A 34 -1.06 -33.32 21.96
C PHE A 34 -1.39 -33.54 23.44
N LYS A 35 -1.11 -32.56 24.31
CA LYS A 35 -1.49 -32.65 25.73
C LYS A 35 -3.00 -32.73 25.92
N ILE A 36 -3.77 -31.98 25.13
CA ILE A 36 -5.25 -31.93 25.20
C ILE A 36 -5.86 -33.23 24.69
N ILE A 37 -5.28 -33.80 23.63
CA ILE A 37 -5.69 -35.11 23.10
C ILE A 37 -5.38 -36.21 24.10
N ASP A 38 -4.16 -36.20 24.67
CA ASP A 38 -3.72 -37.18 25.65
C ASP A 38 -4.50 -37.05 26.98
N SER A 39 -5.01 -35.84 27.32
CA SER A 39 -5.87 -35.61 28.50
C SER A 39 -7.37 -35.84 28.25
N ASN A 40 -7.76 -36.19 27.01
CA ASN A 40 -9.14 -36.43 26.59
C ASN A 40 -10.09 -35.23 26.87
N GLU A 41 -9.55 -34.02 26.76
CA GLU A 41 -10.30 -32.78 26.93
C GLU A 41 -11.17 -32.47 25.70
N ASN A 42 -12.19 -31.61 25.86
CA ASN A 42 -13.07 -31.25 24.76
C ASN A 42 -12.35 -30.37 23.72
N ILE A 43 -11.95 -31.02 22.63
CA ILE A 43 -11.24 -30.48 21.46
C ILE A 43 -11.98 -29.27 20.83
N GLN A 44 -13.31 -29.17 20.96
CA GLN A 44 -14.11 -28.10 20.34
C GLN A 44 -13.89 -26.70 20.95
N LEU A 45 -13.32 -26.64 22.16
CA LEU A 45 -13.04 -25.39 22.88
C LEU A 45 -11.75 -24.70 22.41
N TYR A 46 -10.98 -25.35 21.52
CA TYR A 46 -9.65 -24.92 21.13
C TYR A 46 -9.56 -24.58 19.65
N LYS A 47 -8.65 -23.65 19.31
CA LYS A 47 -8.20 -23.37 17.94
C LYS A 47 -6.72 -23.62 17.77
N LEU A 48 -6.32 -23.94 16.54
CA LEU A 48 -4.91 -24.16 16.20
C LEU A 48 -4.28 -22.84 15.73
N GLY A 49 -3.37 -22.28 16.53
CA GLY A 49 -2.60 -21.06 16.21
C GLY A 49 -1.26 -21.33 15.52
N PHE A 50 -1.07 -22.51 14.94
CA PHE A 50 0.15 -22.92 14.22
C PHE A 50 -0.19 -23.50 12.85
N MET A 51 0.79 -23.56 11.94
CA MET A 51 0.55 -24.01 10.58
C MET A 51 0.32 -25.52 10.51
N LYS A 52 -0.56 -25.96 9.60
CA LYS A 52 -0.79 -27.40 9.31
C LYS A 52 0.50 -28.14 8.96
N LYS A 53 1.47 -27.45 8.33
CA LYS A 53 2.78 -28.03 8.01
C LYS A 53 3.56 -28.47 9.26
N ASP A 54 3.56 -27.65 10.31
CA ASP A 54 4.24 -27.95 11.58
C ASP A 54 3.64 -29.17 12.31
N LEU A 55 2.37 -29.46 12.04
CA LEU A 55 1.68 -30.64 12.55
C LEU A 55 2.09 -31.91 11.78
N LEU A 56 2.14 -31.84 10.44
CA LEU A 56 2.48 -32.95 9.57
C LEU A 56 3.94 -33.42 9.76
N ASP A 57 4.84 -32.48 10.06
CA ASP A 57 6.25 -32.77 10.33
C ASP A 57 6.48 -33.40 11.72
N ASN A 58 5.45 -33.50 12.55
CA ASN A 58 5.57 -33.99 13.92
C ASN A 58 5.47 -35.53 14.03
N LYS A 59 6.51 -36.15 14.58
CA LYS A 59 6.58 -37.62 14.83
C LYS A 59 5.45 -38.16 15.71
N LYS A 60 4.87 -37.35 16.60
CA LYS A 60 3.73 -37.77 17.44
C LYS A 60 2.42 -37.77 16.64
N TYR A 61 2.20 -36.78 15.78
CA TYR A 61 1.01 -36.69 14.92
C TYR A 61 0.86 -37.92 14.03
N LEU A 62 1.98 -38.39 13.44
CA LEU A 62 1.99 -39.58 12.58
C LEU A 62 1.53 -40.87 13.30
N LYS A 63 1.73 -40.96 14.62
CA LYS A 63 1.40 -42.14 15.43
C LYS A 63 -0.06 -42.26 15.84
N TYR A 64 -0.86 -41.20 15.72
CA TYR A 64 -2.28 -41.25 16.08
C TYR A 64 -3.12 -42.02 15.04
N SER A 65 -4.23 -42.58 15.51
CA SER A 65 -5.24 -43.24 14.66
C SER A 65 -5.88 -42.25 13.68
N GLU A 66 -6.47 -42.78 12.60
CA GLU A 66 -7.16 -41.97 11.59
C GLU A 66 -8.32 -41.16 12.19
N GLU A 67 -9.00 -41.70 13.21
CA GLU A 67 -10.10 -41.01 13.90
C GLU A 67 -9.65 -39.72 14.61
N ILE A 68 -8.51 -39.78 15.32
CA ILE A 68 -7.93 -38.60 15.98
C ILE A 68 -7.41 -37.60 14.95
N LYS A 69 -6.83 -38.07 13.85
CA LYS A 69 -6.39 -37.20 12.75
C LYS A 69 -7.57 -36.46 12.13
N ASN A 70 -8.67 -37.16 11.84
CA ASN A 70 -9.90 -36.53 11.34
C ASN A 70 -10.46 -35.50 12.32
N ASN A 71 -10.43 -35.80 13.63
CA ASN A 71 -10.85 -34.84 14.66
C ASN A 71 -9.98 -33.57 14.68
N ILE A 72 -8.66 -33.70 14.50
CA ILE A 72 -7.74 -32.56 14.41
C ILE A 72 -7.94 -31.78 13.10
N GLU A 73 -8.18 -32.46 11.98
CA GLU A 73 -8.45 -31.81 10.70
C GLU A 73 -9.77 -31.04 10.68
N ASN A 74 -10.75 -31.49 11.48
CA ASN A 74 -12.00 -30.77 11.71
C ASN A 74 -11.87 -29.59 12.70
N MET A 75 -10.72 -29.40 13.34
CA MET A 75 -10.48 -28.22 14.19
C MET A 75 -10.31 -26.97 13.35
N SER A 76 -10.88 -25.86 13.83
CA SER A 76 -10.68 -24.55 13.21
C SER A 76 -9.24 -24.07 13.43
N TYR A 77 -8.52 -23.79 12.35
CA TYR A 77 -7.27 -23.05 12.41
C TYR A 77 -7.59 -21.58 12.71
N GLU A 78 -6.79 -20.97 13.56
CA GLU A 78 -6.73 -19.52 13.62
C GLU A 78 -6.24 -19.04 12.26
N ASN A 79 -6.96 -18.10 11.65
CA ASN A 79 -6.38 -17.31 10.56
C ASN A 79 -5.25 -16.49 11.20
N ILE A 80 -4.04 -17.06 11.21
CA ILE A 80 -2.81 -16.41 11.71
C ILE A 80 -2.56 -15.09 10.95
N ASN A 81 -3.14 -14.97 9.75
CA ASN A 81 -3.43 -13.70 9.11
C ASN A 81 -4.83 -13.25 9.53
N THR A 82 -4.98 -12.69 10.72
CA THR A 82 -6.13 -11.84 11.06
C THR A 82 -6.00 -10.57 10.22
N ILE A 83 -6.23 -10.71 8.92
CA ILE A 83 -6.78 -9.62 8.14
C ILE A 83 -8.12 -9.41 8.82
N VAL A 84 -8.19 -8.42 9.70
CA VAL A 84 -9.44 -7.72 9.99
C VAL A 84 -10.12 -7.58 8.63
N SER A 85 -11.18 -8.35 8.37
CA SER A 85 -11.84 -8.30 7.06
C SER A 85 -12.51 -6.95 7.01
N ILE A 86 -11.80 -5.98 6.44
CA ILE A 86 -12.36 -4.66 6.23
C ILE A 86 -13.36 -4.84 5.10
N GLU A 87 -14.61 -4.52 5.41
CA GLU A 87 -15.72 -4.61 4.49
C GLU A 87 -16.27 -3.22 4.23
N TYR A 88 -16.63 -2.94 2.98
CA TYR A 88 -17.50 -1.80 2.68
C TYR A 88 -18.93 -2.19 3.05
N LYS A 89 -19.54 -1.42 3.96
CA LYS A 89 -20.96 -1.53 4.29
C LYS A 89 -21.70 -0.26 3.87
N CYS A 90 -22.74 -0.40 3.06
CA CYS A 90 -23.63 0.71 2.71
C CYS A 90 -24.62 0.97 3.86
N ASN A 91 -24.74 2.21 4.34
CA ASN A 91 -25.70 2.53 5.40
C ASN A 91 -27.15 2.52 4.92
N ASN A 92 -27.40 2.79 3.64
CA ASN A 92 -28.76 2.92 3.12
C ASN A 92 -29.44 1.55 2.87
N CYS A 93 -28.71 0.57 2.32
CA CYS A 93 -29.26 -0.75 1.99
C CYS A 93 -28.58 -1.92 2.70
N ASN A 94 -27.61 -1.67 3.58
CA ASN A 94 -26.82 -2.70 4.26
C ASN A 94 -26.06 -3.67 3.33
N TYR A 95 -25.85 -3.31 2.06
CA TYR A 95 -24.99 -4.07 1.16
C TYR A 95 -23.56 -4.14 1.71
N VAL A 96 -22.99 -5.35 1.73
CA VAL A 96 -21.64 -5.62 2.24
C VAL A 96 -20.76 -6.14 1.11
N LYS A 97 -19.54 -5.62 1.01
CA LYS A 97 -18.53 -6.09 0.05
C LYS A 97 -17.14 -6.16 0.68
N PRO A 98 -16.41 -7.29 0.55
CA PRO A 98 -15.05 -7.39 1.06
C PRO A 98 -14.07 -6.49 0.29
N ILE A 99 -13.11 -5.89 1.00
CA ILE A 99 -12.04 -5.09 0.40
C ILE A 99 -10.88 -6.01 0.00
N ASN A 100 -10.86 -6.40 -1.29
CA ASN A 100 -9.76 -7.20 -1.86
C ASN A 100 -8.63 -6.31 -2.42
N GLU A 101 -8.95 -5.06 -2.76
CA GLU A 101 -8.04 -4.08 -3.37
C GLU A 101 -8.27 -2.72 -2.69
N THR A 102 -7.19 -2.08 -2.24
CA THR A 102 -7.25 -0.74 -1.62
C THR A 102 -6.96 0.33 -2.68
N ILE A 103 -7.87 1.30 -2.82
CA ILE A 103 -7.67 2.47 -3.68
C ILE A 103 -7.44 3.67 -2.76
N LEU A 104 -6.35 4.41 -2.96
CA LEU A 104 -6.09 5.66 -2.25
C LEU A 104 -7.13 6.71 -2.68
N LEU A 105 -8.02 7.11 -1.76
CA LEU A 105 -9.07 8.10 -2.06
C LEU A 105 -8.57 9.53 -1.92
N TYR A 106 -7.78 9.76 -0.88
CA TYR A 106 -7.26 11.06 -0.51
C TYR A 106 -6.00 10.87 0.32
N TYR A 107 -4.98 11.68 0.03
CA TYR A 107 -3.77 11.77 0.83
C TYR A 107 -3.46 13.25 1.02
N GLU A 108 -3.40 13.67 2.26
CA GLU A 108 -2.91 15.01 2.61
C GLU A 108 -1.40 14.93 2.81
N ASN A 109 -0.64 15.53 1.88
CA ASN A 109 0.79 15.64 2.03
C ASN A 109 1.13 16.91 2.83
N ASN A 110 1.41 16.75 4.12
CA ASN A 110 1.86 17.86 4.98
C ASN A 110 3.35 18.20 4.81
N ASN A 111 4.08 17.46 3.97
CA ASN A 111 5.45 17.83 3.62
C ASN A 111 5.42 19.01 2.64
N ASN A 112 5.82 20.19 3.11
CA ASN A 112 6.22 21.34 2.30
C ASN A 112 7.52 21.10 1.50
N GLU A 113 7.93 19.85 1.30
CA GLU A 113 8.92 19.54 0.28
C GLU A 113 8.23 19.73 -1.07
N LEU A 114 8.36 20.94 -1.60
CA LEU A 114 7.98 21.30 -2.96
C LEU A 114 8.41 20.16 -3.88
N ILE A 115 7.42 19.38 -4.34
CA ILE A 115 7.63 18.29 -5.28
C ILE A 115 8.28 18.93 -6.50
N LYS A 116 9.59 18.73 -6.65
CA LYS A 116 10.38 19.09 -7.82
C LYS A 116 10.04 18.11 -8.93
N ILE A 117 8.87 18.26 -9.54
CA ILE A 117 8.64 17.73 -10.88
C ILE A 117 8.01 18.87 -11.66
N ASN A 118 8.86 19.80 -12.10
CA ASN A 118 8.42 20.74 -13.11
C ASN A 118 8.22 19.95 -14.39
N THR A 119 6.97 19.81 -14.82
CA THR A 119 6.69 19.21 -16.13
C THR A 119 7.38 20.04 -17.23
N ILE A 120 7.53 19.46 -18.43
CA ILE A 120 8.10 20.19 -19.57
C ILE A 120 7.21 21.40 -19.89
N GLU A 121 5.89 21.24 -19.75
CA GLU A 121 4.89 22.28 -19.94
C GLU A 121 5.05 23.43 -18.94
N GLU A 122 5.22 23.13 -17.66
CA GLU A 122 5.51 24.14 -16.64
C GLU A 122 6.84 24.85 -16.90
N SER A 123 7.85 24.11 -17.35
CA SER A 123 9.16 24.68 -17.69
C SER A 123 9.05 25.66 -18.86
N LYS A 124 8.20 25.38 -19.86
CA LYS A 124 7.88 26.32 -20.95
C LYS A 124 7.18 27.57 -20.42
N LEU A 125 6.20 27.44 -19.53
CA LEU A 125 5.49 28.58 -18.95
C LEU A 125 6.44 29.50 -18.17
N ILE A 126 7.35 28.91 -17.39
CA ILE A 126 8.36 29.67 -16.63
C ILE A 126 9.33 30.36 -17.60
N PHE A 127 9.81 29.66 -18.63
CA PHE A 127 10.72 30.24 -19.62
C PHE A 127 10.11 31.44 -20.35
N MET A 128 8.80 31.43 -20.61
CA MET A 128 8.11 32.55 -21.28
C MET A 128 7.86 33.77 -20.38
N ASN A 129 8.27 33.72 -19.11
CA ASN A 129 8.08 34.85 -18.19
C ASN A 129 9.12 35.95 -18.45
N PRO A 130 8.72 37.15 -18.92
CA PRO A 130 9.65 38.21 -19.31
C PRO A 130 10.37 38.86 -18.13
N ILE A 131 9.96 38.57 -16.89
CA ILE A 131 10.55 39.15 -15.68
C ILE A 131 11.76 38.32 -15.22
N LEU A 132 11.87 37.07 -15.66
CA LEU A 132 12.95 36.20 -15.24
C LEU A 132 14.24 36.50 -16.02
N PRO A 133 15.41 36.43 -15.36
CA PRO A 133 16.67 36.69 -16.04
C PRO A 133 17.05 35.51 -16.95
N HIS A 134 17.55 35.86 -18.12
CA HIS A 134 18.12 34.94 -19.10
C HIS A 134 19.65 34.91 -18.99
N THR A 135 20.25 33.78 -19.33
CA THR A 135 21.70 33.61 -19.45
C THR A 135 22.06 32.74 -20.64
N HIS A 136 23.15 33.09 -21.31
CA HIS A 136 23.80 32.26 -22.33
C HIS A 136 24.98 31.46 -21.74
N ASP A 137 25.43 31.82 -20.53
CA ASP A 137 26.55 31.20 -19.84
C ASP A 137 26.08 29.99 -19.02
N TYR A 138 25.82 28.90 -19.73
CA TYR A 138 25.45 27.62 -19.12
C TYR A 138 25.83 26.42 -19.99
N THR A 139 25.80 25.25 -19.36
CA THR A 139 25.89 23.95 -20.03
C THR A 139 24.62 23.16 -19.69
N CYS A 140 23.80 22.89 -20.70
CA CYS A 140 22.56 22.14 -20.54
C CYS A 140 22.85 20.72 -20.01
N LYS A 141 22.21 20.28 -18.93
CA LYS A 141 22.42 18.92 -18.41
C LYS A 141 21.77 17.82 -19.26
N ASN A 142 20.83 18.18 -20.15
CA ASN A 142 20.32 17.25 -21.15
C ASN A 142 21.37 17.03 -22.25
N ILE A 143 21.88 15.80 -22.36
CA ILE A 143 22.96 15.38 -23.28
C ILE A 143 22.52 15.53 -24.74
N GLU A 144 21.24 15.34 -25.04
CA GLU A 144 20.69 15.39 -26.41
C GLU A 144 20.40 16.82 -26.89
N CYS A 145 20.74 17.84 -26.09
CA CYS A 145 20.40 19.22 -26.43
C CYS A 145 21.31 19.81 -27.52
N ILE A 146 20.70 20.46 -28.52
CA ILE A 146 21.38 21.14 -29.65
C ILE A 146 22.34 22.25 -29.17
N THR A 147 22.15 22.78 -27.95
CA THR A 147 23.01 23.82 -27.38
C THR A 147 24.45 23.36 -27.13
N HIS A 148 24.70 22.04 -27.13
CA HIS A 148 26.05 21.46 -27.03
C HIS A 148 26.84 21.61 -28.33
N THR A 149 26.15 21.62 -29.47
CA THR A 149 26.78 21.74 -30.79
C THR A 149 26.75 23.19 -31.30
N ASN A 150 25.70 23.95 -30.98
CA ASN A 150 25.54 25.32 -31.43
C ASN A 150 25.41 26.30 -30.25
N ASN A 151 26.48 27.06 -30.00
CA ASN A 151 26.54 28.06 -28.93
C ASN A 151 25.63 29.27 -29.17
N ILE A 152 25.22 29.55 -30.42
CA ILE A 152 24.35 30.69 -30.74
C ILE A 152 22.93 30.45 -30.20
N LEU A 153 22.51 29.19 -30.10
CA LEU A 153 21.20 28.78 -29.61
C LEU A 153 21.14 28.59 -28.09
N LYS A 154 22.24 28.87 -27.37
CA LYS A 154 22.23 28.84 -25.92
C LYS A 154 21.35 29.95 -25.42
N ASP A 155 20.29 29.62 -24.70
CA ASP A 155 19.50 30.55 -23.91
C ASP A 155 18.87 29.75 -22.77
N ALA A 156 18.95 30.25 -21.55
CA ALA A 156 18.36 29.61 -20.39
C ALA A 156 17.82 30.66 -19.42
N VAL A 157 16.67 30.36 -18.83
CA VAL A 157 16.11 31.14 -17.73
C VAL A 157 16.61 30.54 -16.42
N PHE A 158 16.98 31.39 -15.46
CA PHE A 158 17.35 30.94 -14.12
C PHE A 158 16.62 31.70 -13.04
N TYR A 159 16.29 31.00 -11.95
CA TYR A 159 15.54 31.59 -10.84
C TYR A 159 15.87 30.88 -9.52
N LYS A 160 15.64 31.59 -8.41
CA LYS A 160 15.80 31.02 -7.07
C LYS A 160 14.54 30.28 -6.68
N LEU A 161 14.70 29.08 -6.12
CA LEU A 161 13.60 28.38 -5.48
C LEU A 161 13.13 29.15 -4.25
N ARG A 162 11.82 29.16 -4.03
CA ARG A 162 11.22 29.83 -2.87
C ARG A 162 11.87 29.30 -1.58
N ASN A 163 12.32 30.22 -0.73
CA ASN A 163 13.00 29.94 0.54
C ASN A 163 14.29 29.11 0.42
N SER A 164 14.97 29.14 -0.74
CA SER A 164 16.24 28.46 -0.93
C SER A 164 17.24 29.35 -1.68
N TYR A 165 18.53 29.16 -1.39
CA TYR A 165 19.62 29.71 -2.20
C TYR A 165 19.93 28.87 -3.44
N LYS A 166 19.22 27.75 -3.64
CA LYS A 166 19.35 26.92 -4.84
C LYS A 166 18.78 27.67 -6.05
N VAL A 167 19.64 27.85 -7.05
CA VAL A 167 19.26 28.37 -8.37
C VAL A 167 18.88 27.19 -9.24
N ASN A 168 17.71 27.27 -9.86
CA ASN A 168 17.28 26.35 -10.90
C ASN A 168 17.49 27.03 -12.26
N TYR A 169 17.82 26.22 -13.27
CA TYR A 169 17.96 26.63 -14.65
C TYR A 169 16.97 25.90 -15.54
N ILE A 170 16.47 26.56 -16.57
CA ILE A 170 15.62 25.99 -17.61
C ILE A 170 16.24 26.34 -18.97
N CYS A 171 16.59 25.33 -19.76
CA CYS A 171 17.10 25.53 -21.12
C CYS A 171 15.95 25.96 -22.05
N GLY A 172 16.13 27.01 -22.83
CA GLY A 172 15.13 27.51 -23.79
C GLY A 172 14.89 26.59 -24.98
N ASN A 173 15.84 25.72 -25.31
CA ASN A 173 15.72 24.84 -26.48
C ASN A 173 15.06 23.49 -26.15
N CYS A 174 15.42 22.86 -25.02
CA CYS A 174 14.86 21.56 -24.64
C CYS A 174 13.93 21.60 -23.41
N PHE A 175 13.78 22.76 -22.78
CA PHE A 175 12.96 22.97 -21.58
C PHE A 175 13.31 22.04 -20.40
N PHE A 176 14.53 21.47 -20.42
CA PHE A 176 15.04 20.68 -19.32
C PHE A 176 15.35 21.59 -18.14
N ASN A 177 14.90 21.21 -16.95
CA ASN A 177 15.05 21.95 -15.71
C ASN A 177 16.08 21.26 -14.81
N TRP A 178 17.07 21.99 -14.27
CA TRP A 178 18.14 21.40 -13.44
C TRP A 178 18.74 22.27 -12.35
#